data_AF-A0AAE4E3M5-F1
#
_entry.id   AF-A0AAE4E3M5-F1
#
_cell.length_a   1.000
_cell.length_b   1.000
_cell.length_c   1.000
_cell.angle_alpha   90.00
_cell.angle_beta   90.00
_cell.angle_gamma   90.00
#
_symmetry.space_group_name_H-M   'P 1'
#
loop_
_entity.id
_entity.type
_entity.pdbx_description
1 polymer ?
#
loop_
_entity_poly.entity_id
_entity_poly.type
_entity_poly.pdbx_seq_one_letter_code
_entity_poly.pdbx_strand_id
1 'polypeptide(L)'
;MSNSIADGAKLTPETFSDFIERLRYHHCGDGVNRHATADPIFMVQKQATIYGLAEEYGESKIVHFDECEWESPQEYWDDLDEQQQEELNAFCIDQCNTDFTDLDEDAQWEVLADLDGHTVCGTRKEWQNINAHFTREAAEAFIRRKQHDYPPLRVYVESMYFGWEYQEIIRALCEGRLVLAEKNGGAE
;
A
#
# COMPACT_ATOMS: atom_id res chain seq x y z
N MET A 1 21.24 -7.94 -13.61
CA MET A 1 20.30 -6.80 -13.73
C MET A 1 19.93 -6.68 -15.19
N SER A 2 18.65 -6.50 -15.53
CA SER A 2 18.24 -6.36 -16.93
C SER A 2 18.75 -5.02 -17.47
N ASN A 3 19.10 -4.96 -18.75
CA ASN A 3 19.47 -3.71 -19.43
C ASN A 3 18.18 -2.99 -19.87
N SER A 4 17.32 -2.64 -18.92
CA SER A 4 16.03 -1.99 -19.17
C SER A 4 15.86 -0.74 -18.33
N ILE A 5 15.20 0.28 -18.87
CA ILE A 5 14.86 1.48 -18.10
C ILE A 5 13.86 1.17 -16.96
N ALA A 6 13.14 0.04 -17.02
CA ALA A 6 12.34 -0.47 -15.90
C ALA A 6 13.18 -0.72 -14.63
N ASP A 7 14.45 -1.08 -14.84
CA ASP A 7 15.44 -1.31 -13.78
C ASP A 7 16.35 -0.09 -13.52
N GLY A 8 16.05 1.06 -14.13
CA GLY A 8 16.82 2.30 -13.96
C GLY A 8 18.02 2.45 -14.90
N ALA A 9 18.11 1.66 -15.98
CA ALA A 9 19.10 1.87 -17.02
C ALA A 9 18.92 3.24 -17.71
N LYS A 10 19.99 3.73 -18.35
CA LYS A 10 19.91 4.95 -19.17
C LYS A 10 19.08 4.71 -20.43
N LEU A 11 18.48 5.79 -20.93
CA LEU A 11 17.79 5.79 -22.21
C LEU A 11 18.81 5.74 -23.35
N THR A 12 18.84 4.62 -24.08
CA THR A 12 19.61 4.39 -25.31
C THR A 12 18.66 3.89 -26.39
N PRO A 13 19.07 3.80 -27.67
CA PRO A 13 18.22 3.21 -28.71
C PRO A 13 17.70 1.82 -28.34
N GLU A 14 18.53 0.97 -27.74
CA GLU A 14 18.17 -0.39 -27.35
C GLU A 14 17.17 -0.40 -26.17
N THR A 15 17.44 0.37 -25.12
CA THR A 15 16.57 0.40 -23.94
C THR A 15 15.25 1.15 -24.20
N PHE A 16 15.24 2.09 -25.15
CA PHE A 16 14.02 2.71 -25.66
C PHE A 16 13.21 1.72 -26.49
N SER A 17 13.85 0.92 -27.36
CA SER A 17 13.15 -0.12 -28.12
C SER A 17 12.49 -1.15 -27.18
N ASP A 18 13.20 -1.62 -26.15
CA ASP A 18 12.65 -2.49 -25.09
C ASP A 18 11.43 -1.84 -24.41
N PHE A 19 11.55 -0.55 -24.07
CA PHE A 19 10.43 0.19 -23.47
C PHE A 19 9.21 0.26 -24.39
N ILE A 20 9.39 0.59 -25.67
CA ILE A 20 8.29 0.67 -26.63
C ILE A 20 7.63 -0.70 -26.83
N GLU A 21 8.40 -1.79 -26.82
CA GLU A 21 7.85 -3.15 -26.88
C GLU A 21 6.94 -3.46 -25.68
N ARG A 22 7.42 -3.19 -24.45
CA ARG A 22 6.61 -3.36 -23.23
C ARG A 22 5.40 -2.44 -23.20
N LEU A 23 5.54 -1.20 -23.66
CA LEU A 23 4.43 -0.25 -23.75
C LEU A 23 3.36 -0.74 -24.73
N ARG A 24 3.76 -1.18 -25.94
CA ARG A 24 2.85 -1.76 -26.93
C ARG A 24 2.17 -3.02 -26.41
N TYR A 25 2.87 -3.88 -25.68
CA TYR A 25 2.28 -5.08 -25.08
C TYR A 25 1.07 -4.75 -24.20
N HIS A 26 1.17 -3.73 -23.33
CA HIS A 26 0.09 -3.34 -22.42
C HIS A 26 -0.99 -2.47 -23.07
N HIS A 27 -0.68 -1.70 -24.12
CA HIS A 27 -1.67 -0.78 -24.73
C HIS A 27 -2.35 -1.31 -26.00
N CYS A 28 -1.70 -2.20 -26.74
CA CYS A 28 -2.21 -2.70 -28.03
C CYS A 28 -1.84 -4.17 -28.33
N GLY A 29 -1.24 -4.88 -27.38
CA GLY A 29 -0.89 -6.30 -27.49
C GLY A 29 -1.68 -7.18 -26.53
N ASP A 30 -1.17 -8.39 -26.27
CA ASP A 30 -1.84 -9.40 -25.44
C ASP A 30 -2.00 -8.97 -23.97
N GLY A 31 -1.21 -8.01 -23.50
CA GLY A 31 -1.29 -7.46 -22.15
C GLY A 31 -2.62 -6.78 -21.86
N VAL A 32 -3.30 -6.24 -22.89
CA VAL A 32 -4.60 -5.55 -22.78
C VAL A 32 -5.65 -6.42 -22.06
N ASN A 33 -5.66 -7.71 -22.35
CA ASN A 33 -6.61 -8.66 -21.78
C ASN A 33 -6.36 -8.97 -20.29
N ARG A 34 -5.23 -8.53 -19.72
CA ARG A 34 -4.81 -8.86 -18.35
C ARG A 34 -5.21 -7.82 -17.30
N HIS A 35 -5.64 -6.63 -17.71
CA HIS A 35 -6.01 -5.56 -16.77
C HIS A 35 -7.46 -5.11 -16.86
N ALA A 36 -8.24 -5.58 -17.84
CA ALA A 36 -9.68 -5.28 -17.98
C ALA A 36 -10.04 -3.78 -17.91
N THR A 37 -9.09 -2.91 -18.26
CA THR A 37 -9.12 -1.45 -18.11
C THR A 37 -8.59 -0.82 -19.38
N ALA A 38 -9.21 0.28 -19.84
CA ALA A 38 -8.70 1.09 -20.95
C ALA A 38 -7.54 2.00 -20.51
N ASP A 39 -6.56 2.19 -21.39
CA ASP A 39 -5.42 3.10 -21.20
C ASP A 39 -4.73 2.90 -19.83
N PRO A 40 -4.12 1.72 -19.61
CA PRO A 40 -3.61 1.34 -18.29
C PRO A 40 -2.46 2.25 -17.83
N ILE A 41 -2.47 2.58 -16.53
CA ILE A 41 -1.29 3.02 -15.78
C ILE A 41 -1.08 2.06 -14.61
N PHE A 42 0.18 1.69 -14.35
CA PHE A 42 0.52 0.70 -13.33
C PHE A 42 0.96 1.42 -12.05
N MET A 43 0.06 1.48 -11.09
CA MET A 43 0.27 2.08 -9.78
C MET A 43 0.94 1.06 -8.85
N VAL A 44 1.99 1.47 -8.16
CA VAL A 44 2.46 0.77 -6.97
C VAL A 44 1.69 1.33 -5.78
N GLN A 45 1.05 0.45 -5.03
CA GLN A 45 0.32 0.79 -3.80
C GLN A 45 1.00 0.15 -2.60
N LYS A 46 1.04 0.88 -1.48
CA LYS A 46 1.37 0.33 -0.16
C LYS A 46 0.11 0.07 0.63
N GLN A 47 0.08 -0.97 1.44
CA GLN A 47 -0.95 -1.13 2.45
C GLN A 47 -0.64 -0.20 3.63
N ALA A 48 -1.63 0.56 4.08
CA ALA A 48 -1.54 1.44 5.24
C ALA A 48 -2.72 1.18 6.17
N THR A 49 -2.47 1.25 7.46
CA THR A 49 -3.53 1.27 8.47
C THR A 49 -3.92 2.71 8.73
N ILE A 50 -5.22 3.02 8.61
CA ILE A 50 -5.81 4.28 9.04
C ILE A 50 -6.33 4.07 10.46
N TYR A 51 -5.98 4.99 11.36
CA TYR A 51 -6.32 4.96 12.78
C TYR A 51 -7.31 6.06 13.13
N GLY A 52 -7.91 5.97 14.32
CA GLY A 52 -8.79 6.99 14.86
C GLY A 52 -10.16 7.05 14.19
N LEU A 53 -10.60 5.96 13.56
CA LEU A 53 -11.94 5.86 13.02
C LEU A 53 -12.93 5.61 14.16
N ALA A 54 -14.12 6.20 14.06
CA ALA A 54 -15.23 5.74 14.90
C ALA A 54 -15.58 4.29 14.54
N GLU A 55 -16.13 3.57 15.51
CA GLU A 55 -16.35 2.13 15.42
C GLU A 55 -17.15 1.74 14.16
N GLU A 56 -18.18 2.51 13.79
CA GLU A 56 -19.00 2.20 12.62
C GLU A 56 -18.28 2.37 11.26
N TYR A 57 -17.11 3.02 11.24
CA TYR A 57 -16.30 3.22 10.04
C TYR A 57 -15.02 2.39 10.03
N GLY A 58 -14.68 1.77 11.16
CA GLY A 58 -13.56 0.83 11.28
C GLY A 58 -13.92 -0.55 10.76
N GLU A 59 -12.91 -1.28 10.28
CA GLU A 59 -13.01 -2.72 9.99
C GLU A 59 -12.51 -3.56 11.17
N SER A 60 -11.73 -2.96 12.07
CA SER A 60 -11.16 -3.59 13.27
C SER A 60 -10.98 -2.54 14.37
N LYS A 61 -10.68 -2.98 15.60
CA LYS A 61 -10.29 -2.13 16.73
C LYS A 61 -8.80 -2.33 17.04
N ILE A 62 -8.20 -1.34 17.69
CA ILE A 62 -6.85 -1.46 18.24
C ILE A 62 -6.82 -0.73 19.57
N VAL A 63 -6.05 -1.25 20.53
CA VAL A 63 -5.67 -0.53 21.75
C VAL A 63 -4.24 -0.03 21.57
N HIS A 64 -4.02 1.23 21.94
CA HIS A 64 -2.72 1.88 21.92
C HIS A 64 -2.39 2.39 23.31
N PHE A 65 -1.17 2.10 23.78
CA PHE A 65 -0.61 2.61 25.02
C PHE A 65 0.89 2.84 24.84
N ASP A 66 1.36 4.02 25.20
CA ASP A 66 2.72 4.50 24.94
C ASP A 66 3.14 4.38 23.45
N GLU A 67 4.06 3.48 23.11
CA GLU A 67 4.53 3.22 21.73
C GLU A 67 4.14 1.81 21.26
N CYS A 68 3.24 1.16 22.00
CA CYS A 68 2.77 -0.19 21.75
C CYS A 68 1.31 -0.17 21.25
N GLU A 69 1.00 -1.14 20.40
CA GLU A 69 -0.34 -1.34 19.85
C GLU A 69 -0.67 -2.83 19.80
N TRP A 70 -1.93 -3.19 20.05
CA TRP A 70 -2.41 -4.57 20.05
C TRP A 70 -3.72 -4.67 19.26
N GLU A 71 -3.80 -5.63 18.33
CA GLU A 71 -4.94 -5.83 17.43
C GLU A 71 -6.11 -6.54 18.12
N SER A 72 -5.95 -7.01 19.36
CA SER A 72 -7.02 -7.59 20.18
C SER A 72 -6.79 -7.41 21.69
N PRO A 73 -7.83 -7.55 22.53
CA PRO A 73 -7.68 -7.49 23.99
C PRO A 73 -6.85 -8.66 24.53
N GLN A 74 -6.90 -9.82 23.87
CA GLN A 74 -6.09 -10.98 24.22
C GLN A 74 -4.60 -10.73 23.94
N GLU A 75 -4.24 -10.12 22.81
CA GLU A 75 -2.85 -9.76 22.53
C GLU A 75 -2.31 -8.78 23.57
N TYR A 76 -3.13 -7.81 24.00
CA TYR A 76 -2.77 -6.90 25.09
C TYR A 76 -2.51 -7.68 26.38
N TRP A 77 -3.44 -8.55 26.79
CA TRP A 77 -3.31 -9.39 27.98
C TRP A 77 -2.05 -10.26 27.97
N ASP A 78 -1.76 -10.90 26.84
CA ASP A 78 -0.63 -11.82 26.69
C ASP A 78 0.74 -11.12 26.77
N ASP A 79 0.79 -9.81 26.49
CA ASP A 79 2.01 -9.00 26.56
C ASP A 79 2.26 -8.40 27.96
N LEU A 80 1.24 -8.39 28.83
CA LEU A 80 1.37 -7.97 30.22
C LEU A 80 2.18 -8.98 31.04
N ASP A 81 2.97 -8.48 31.99
CA ASP A 81 3.57 -9.32 33.02
C ASP A 81 2.55 -9.75 34.10
N GLU A 82 2.94 -10.70 34.96
CA GLU A 82 2.06 -11.24 36.01
C GLU A 82 1.50 -10.15 36.94
N GLN A 83 2.30 -9.12 37.27
CA GLN A 83 1.85 -8.05 38.15
C GLN A 83 0.82 -7.16 37.44
N GLN A 84 1.07 -6.80 36.18
CA GLN A 84 0.15 -6.00 35.37
C GLN A 84 -1.18 -6.74 35.12
N GLN A 85 -1.12 -8.06 34.92
CA GLN A 85 -2.31 -8.92 34.82
C GLN A 85 -3.12 -8.92 36.12
N GLU A 86 -2.46 -9.03 37.28
CA GLU A 86 -3.12 -8.93 38.59
C GLU A 86 -3.76 -7.56 38.81
N GLU A 87 -3.10 -6.47 38.41
CA GLU A 87 -3.62 -5.11 38.52
C GLU A 87 -4.85 -4.89 37.62
N LEU A 88 -4.80 -5.36 36.37
CA LEU A 88 -5.94 -5.29 35.45
C LEU A 88 -7.12 -6.13 35.91
N ASN A 89 -6.88 -7.35 36.42
CA ASN A 89 -7.94 -8.17 37.01
C ASN A 89 -8.53 -7.49 38.25
N ALA A 90 -7.72 -6.91 39.13
CA ALA A 90 -8.23 -6.18 40.29
C ALA A 90 -9.12 -5.00 39.89
N PHE A 91 -8.76 -4.28 38.82
CA PHE A 91 -9.59 -3.23 38.23
C PHE A 91 -10.92 -3.79 37.71
N CYS A 92 -10.90 -4.89 36.93
CA CYS A 92 -12.11 -5.53 36.40
C CYS A 92 -13.00 -6.11 37.50
N ILE A 93 -12.43 -6.67 38.57
CA ILE A 93 -13.20 -7.17 39.71
C ILE A 93 -13.91 -6.02 40.43
N ASP A 94 -13.27 -4.86 40.58
CA ASP A 94 -13.89 -3.68 41.21
C ASP A 94 -15.02 -3.10 40.36
N GLN A 95 -14.84 -3.04 39.03
CA GLN A 95 -15.80 -2.40 38.12
C GLN A 95 -16.89 -3.35 37.60
N CYS A 96 -16.54 -4.60 37.32
CA CYS A 96 -17.36 -5.59 36.61
C CYS A 96 -17.58 -6.89 37.41
N ASN A 97 -16.96 -7.05 38.58
CA ASN A 97 -17.07 -8.24 39.45
C ASN A 97 -16.64 -9.56 38.75
N THR A 98 -15.64 -9.48 37.85
CA THR A 98 -15.04 -10.63 37.17
C THR A 98 -13.64 -10.29 36.66
N ASP A 99 -12.85 -11.30 36.33
CA ASP A 99 -11.51 -11.15 35.73
C ASP A 99 -11.61 -10.67 34.27
N PHE A 100 -10.57 -10.01 33.77
CA PHE A 100 -10.55 -9.42 32.44
C PHE A 100 -10.80 -10.45 31.33
N THR A 101 -10.15 -11.62 31.40
CA THR A 101 -10.27 -12.69 30.40
C THR A 101 -11.63 -13.39 30.41
N ASP A 102 -12.41 -13.20 31.48
CA ASP A 102 -13.76 -13.78 31.64
C ASP A 102 -14.86 -12.83 31.13
N LEU A 103 -14.54 -11.57 30.83
CA LEU A 103 -15.42 -10.64 30.13
C LEU A 103 -15.63 -11.07 28.68
N ASP A 104 -16.77 -10.67 28.09
CA ASP A 104 -16.92 -10.73 26.64
C ASP A 104 -16.02 -9.68 25.97
N GLU A 105 -15.72 -9.88 24.68
CA GLU A 105 -14.74 -9.07 23.97
C GLU A 105 -15.14 -7.58 23.91
N ASP A 106 -16.43 -7.28 23.78
CA ASP A 106 -16.90 -5.89 23.75
C ASP A 106 -16.66 -5.20 25.10
N ALA A 107 -16.94 -5.89 26.21
CA ALA A 107 -16.65 -5.40 27.55
C ALA A 107 -15.14 -5.28 27.82
N GLN A 108 -14.30 -6.18 27.27
CA GLN A 108 -12.84 -6.05 27.34
C GLN A 108 -12.36 -4.78 26.64
N TRP A 109 -12.91 -4.47 25.45
CA TRP A 109 -12.58 -3.23 24.74
C TRP A 109 -13.01 -1.99 25.52
N GLU A 110 -14.17 -2.01 26.18
CA GLU A 110 -14.64 -0.91 27.04
C GLU A 110 -13.70 -0.69 28.23
N VAL A 111 -13.31 -1.77 28.92
CA VAL A 111 -12.33 -1.69 30.03
C VAL A 111 -11.02 -1.08 29.56
N LEU A 112 -10.46 -1.55 28.44
CA LEU A 112 -9.20 -1.02 27.90
C LEU A 112 -9.32 0.45 27.47
N ALA A 113 -10.50 0.90 27.03
CA ALA A 113 -10.72 2.30 26.69
C ALA A 113 -10.77 3.22 27.92
N ASP A 114 -11.15 2.68 29.08
CA ASP A 114 -11.25 3.40 30.35
C ASP A 114 -9.93 3.45 31.15
N LEU A 115 -8.94 2.63 30.79
CA LEU A 115 -7.62 2.65 31.42
C LEU A 115 -6.88 3.97 31.11
N ASP A 116 -6.21 4.52 32.12
CA ASP A 116 -5.47 5.78 31.96
C ASP A 116 -4.35 5.65 30.92
N GLY A 117 -4.21 6.67 30.06
CA GLY A 117 -3.24 6.70 28.97
C GLY A 117 -3.54 5.76 27.79
N HIS A 118 -4.57 4.91 27.87
CA HIS A 118 -4.94 4.01 26.78
C HIS A 118 -5.84 4.72 25.76
N THR A 119 -5.75 4.31 24.51
CA THR A 119 -6.66 4.75 23.45
C THR A 119 -7.12 3.55 22.66
N VAL A 120 -8.43 3.28 22.71
CA VAL A 120 -9.08 2.31 21.83
C VAL A 120 -9.70 3.06 20.66
N CYS A 121 -9.39 2.65 19.43
CA CYS A 121 -9.98 3.26 18.23
C CYS A 121 -10.21 2.27 17.10
N GLY A 122 -11.11 2.62 16.19
CA GLY A 122 -11.32 1.86 14.96
C GLY A 122 -10.18 2.06 13.98
N THR A 123 -9.84 1.00 13.25
CA THR A 123 -8.83 0.99 12.20
C THR A 123 -9.38 0.43 10.89
N ARG A 124 -8.77 0.82 9.77
CA ARG A 124 -9.06 0.27 8.44
C ARG A 124 -7.78 0.10 7.64
N LYS A 125 -7.64 -1.02 6.93
CA LYS A 125 -6.52 -1.25 6.01
C LYS A 125 -6.87 -0.72 4.62
N GLU A 126 -6.06 0.20 4.11
CA GLU A 126 -6.24 0.79 2.78
C GLU A 126 -5.00 0.66 1.91
N TRP A 127 -5.22 0.64 0.61
CA TRP A 127 -4.15 0.67 -0.38
C TRP A 127 -3.95 2.10 -0.88
N GLN A 128 -2.77 2.66 -0.60
CA GLN A 128 -2.41 4.02 -0.97
C GLN A 128 -1.43 4.03 -2.15
N ASN A 129 -1.71 4.84 -3.17
CA ASN A 129 -0.83 5.03 -4.33
C ASN A 129 0.48 5.72 -3.90
N ILE A 130 1.63 5.13 -4.25
CA ILE A 130 2.97 5.69 -3.92
C ILE A 130 3.86 5.92 -5.13
N ASN A 131 3.62 5.23 -6.25
CA ASN A 131 4.35 5.45 -7.49
C ASN A 131 3.51 5.04 -8.71
N ALA A 132 3.82 5.61 -9.87
CA ALA A 132 3.12 5.36 -11.12
C ALA A 132 4.12 4.97 -12.20
N HIS A 133 3.80 3.93 -12.99
CA HIS A 133 4.66 3.42 -14.03
C HIS A 133 3.88 3.16 -15.32
N PHE A 134 4.54 3.41 -16.46
CA PHE A 134 3.98 3.14 -17.80
C PHE A 134 3.78 1.65 -18.10
N THR A 135 4.50 0.77 -17.40
CA THR A 135 4.51 -0.67 -17.69
C THR A 135 4.50 -1.47 -16.39
N ARG A 136 3.84 -2.63 -16.36
CA ARG A 136 3.80 -3.52 -15.20
C ARG A 136 5.21 -3.90 -14.73
N GLU A 137 6.12 -4.20 -15.65
CA GLU A 137 7.47 -4.67 -15.36
C GLU A 137 8.27 -3.64 -14.56
N ALA A 138 8.08 -2.35 -14.86
CA ALA A 138 8.70 -1.25 -14.11
C ALA A 138 8.11 -1.08 -12.71
N ALA A 139 6.80 -1.28 -12.55
CA ALA A 139 6.15 -1.28 -11.24
C ALA A 139 6.62 -2.47 -10.37
N GLU A 140 6.69 -3.67 -10.94
CA GLU A 140 7.22 -4.84 -10.25
C GLU A 140 8.72 -4.69 -9.93
N ALA A 141 9.49 -4.04 -10.81
CA ALA A 141 10.89 -3.72 -10.54
C ALA A 141 11.03 -2.74 -9.37
N PHE A 142 10.14 -1.75 -9.25
CA PHE A 142 10.08 -0.89 -8.07
C PHE A 142 9.85 -1.72 -6.80
N ILE A 143 8.85 -2.61 -6.80
CA ILE A 143 8.53 -3.46 -5.63
C ILE A 143 9.74 -4.33 -5.26
N ARG A 144 10.36 -5.03 -6.23
CA ARG A 144 11.56 -5.85 -5.94
C ARG A 144 12.69 -5.06 -5.28
N ARG A 145 12.91 -3.82 -5.69
CA ARG A 145 13.94 -2.94 -5.13
C ARG A 145 13.55 -2.35 -3.78
N LYS A 146 12.27 -2.07 -3.56
CA LYS A 146 11.79 -1.21 -2.46
C LYS A 146 10.94 -1.92 -1.43
N GLN A 147 10.58 -3.19 -1.60
CA GLN A 147 9.77 -3.94 -0.65
C GLN A 147 10.32 -3.97 0.79
N HIS A 148 11.61 -3.72 1.01
CA HIS A 148 12.19 -3.62 2.36
C HIS A 148 11.98 -2.25 3.03
N ASP A 149 11.64 -1.21 2.25
CA ASP A 149 11.40 0.16 2.73
C ASP A 149 9.91 0.41 3.05
N TYR A 150 9.01 -0.52 2.69
CA TYR A 150 7.57 -0.33 2.76
C TYR A 150 6.87 -1.53 3.42
N PRO A 151 5.68 -1.31 4.02
CA PRO A 151 4.71 -2.39 4.27
C PRO A 151 4.31 -3.09 2.95
N PRO A 152 3.48 -4.15 2.98
CA PRO A 152 3.11 -4.90 1.79
C PRO A 152 2.78 -4.01 0.59
N LEU A 153 3.44 -4.29 -0.53
CA LEU A 153 3.28 -3.56 -1.78
C LEU A 153 2.51 -4.41 -2.80
N ARG A 154 1.73 -3.75 -3.65
CA ARG A 154 1.08 -4.39 -4.81
C ARG A 154 1.16 -3.52 -6.05
N VAL A 155 1.01 -4.16 -7.22
CA VAL A 155 0.70 -3.46 -8.47
C VAL A 155 -0.82 -3.40 -8.63
N TYR A 156 -1.35 -2.21 -8.78
CA TYR A 156 -2.75 -1.94 -9.10
C TYR A 156 -2.81 -1.23 -10.46
N VAL A 157 -3.81 -1.57 -11.30
CA VAL A 157 -3.93 -0.96 -12.63
C VAL A 157 -5.09 0.02 -12.60
N GLU A 158 -4.79 1.30 -12.86
CA GLU A 158 -5.79 2.35 -13.02
C GLU A 158 -6.02 2.68 -14.49
N SER A 159 -7.19 3.25 -14.79
CA SER A 159 -7.54 3.68 -16.13
C SER A 159 -7.23 5.16 -16.32
N MET A 160 -6.45 5.47 -17.34
CA MET A 160 -6.22 6.85 -17.79
C MET A 160 -7.22 7.27 -18.87
N TYR A 161 -8.43 6.69 -18.90
CA TYR A 161 -9.45 6.98 -19.92
C TYR A 161 -9.85 8.47 -20.03
N PHE A 162 -9.75 9.23 -18.94
CA PHE A 162 -9.98 10.69 -18.95
C PHE A 162 -8.68 11.51 -19.02
N GLY A 163 -7.51 10.86 -18.97
CA GLY A 163 -6.20 11.48 -19.13
C GLY A 163 -5.81 11.60 -20.60
N TRP A 164 -6.42 12.53 -21.34
CA TRP A 164 -6.21 12.65 -22.80
C TRP A 164 -4.75 12.92 -23.19
N GLU A 165 -4.01 13.70 -22.41
CA GLU A 165 -2.57 13.92 -22.67
C GLU A 165 -1.77 12.61 -22.57
N TYR A 166 -2.04 11.79 -21.54
CA TYR A 166 -1.40 10.48 -21.40
C TYR A 166 -1.68 9.57 -22.58
N GLN A 167 -2.95 9.51 -23.01
CA GLN A 167 -3.35 8.69 -24.14
C GLN A 167 -2.67 9.12 -25.43
N GLU A 168 -2.64 10.43 -25.73
CA GLU A 168 -2.06 10.92 -26.97
C GLU A 168 -0.55 10.69 -27.02
N ILE A 169 0.16 10.91 -25.91
CA ILE A 169 1.61 10.66 -25.83
C ILE A 169 1.93 9.17 -25.94
N ILE A 170 1.22 8.31 -25.21
CA ILE A 170 1.43 6.85 -25.28
C ILE A 170 1.12 6.33 -26.68
N ARG A 171 0.00 6.78 -27.27
CA ARG A 171 -0.38 6.41 -28.64
C ARG A 171 0.68 6.86 -29.63
N ALA A 172 1.17 8.09 -29.53
CA ALA A 172 2.21 8.61 -30.41
C ALA A 172 3.53 7.82 -30.29
N LEU A 173 3.90 7.38 -29.07
CA LEU A 173 5.03 6.49 -28.85
C LEU A 173 4.80 5.10 -29.48
N CYS A 174 3.62 4.50 -29.26
CA CYS A 174 3.27 3.20 -29.82
C CYS A 174 3.20 3.23 -31.36
N GLU A 175 2.70 4.31 -31.96
CA GLU A 175 2.60 4.50 -33.42
C GLU A 175 3.92 4.95 -34.06
N GLY A 176 4.92 5.35 -33.28
CA GLY A 176 6.21 5.85 -33.77
C GLY A 176 6.15 7.30 -34.28
N ARG A 177 5.12 8.06 -33.93
CA ARG A 177 5.07 9.52 -34.15
C ARG A 177 6.00 10.26 -33.19
N LEU A 178 6.21 9.72 -31.99
CA LEU A 178 7.26 10.12 -31.06
C LEU A 178 8.37 9.06 -31.05
N VAL A 179 9.61 9.52 -31.25
CA VAL A 179 10.81 8.68 -31.36
C VAL A 179 11.95 9.27 -30.53
N LEU A 180 12.85 8.41 -30.07
CA LEU A 180 14.11 8.85 -29.47
C LEU A 180 14.99 9.46 -30.57
N ALA A 181 15.32 10.74 -30.43
CA ALA A 181 16.28 11.42 -31.28
C ALA A 181 17.57 11.70 -30.48
N GLU A 182 18.72 11.33 -31.05
CA GLU A 182 20.00 11.78 -30.51
C GLU A 182 20.18 13.25 -30.86
N LYS A 183 20.45 14.07 -29.85
CA LYS A 183 20.83 15.46 -30.09
C LYS A 183 22.23 15.43 -30.68
N ASN A 184 22.35 15.52 -32.01
CA ASN A 184 23.63 15.82 -32.63
C ASN A 184 24.14 17.11 -31.97
N GLY A 185 25.30 17.03 -31.32
CA GLY A 185 25.94 18.18 -30.67
C GLY A 185 26.34 19.22 -31.70
N GLY A 186 25.38 19.99 -32.20
CA GLY A 186 25.60 21.26 -32.87
C GLY A 186 25.76 22.32 -31.80
N ALA A 187 27.00 22.48 -31.32
CA ALA A 187 27.42 23.78 -30.84
C ALA A 187 27.48 24.70 -32.07
N GLU A 188 26.54 25.64 -32.16
CA GLU A 188 26.77 26.90 -32.87
C GLU A 188 27.57 27.84 -31.98
#